data_AF-A0A7J2MSI0-F1
#
_entry.id   AF-A0A7J2MSI0-F1
#
_cell.length_a   1.000
_cell.length_b   1.000
_cell.length_c   1.000
_cell.angle_alpha   90.00
_cell.angle_beta   90.00
_cell.angle_gamma   90.00
#
_symmetry.space_group_name_H-M   'P 1'
#
loop_
_entity.id
_entity.type
_entity.pdbx_description
1 polymer ?
#
loop_
_entity_poly.entity_id
_entity_poly.type
_entity_poly.pdbx_seq_one_letter_code
_entity_poly.pdbx_strand_id
1 'polypeptide(L)'
;MFGVVKNIYFQKVNLPEYDILSSLTEKQRKVLITAKKNGYYDIPRKITTEELSKKLGISKATTVEHLRKAEKRMVSFILAGY
;
A
#
# COMPACT_ATOMS: atom_id res chain seq x y z
N MET A 1 -42.67 -10.70 -10.89
CA MET A 1 -42.47 -9.71 -9.81
C MET A 1 -41.00 -9.73 -9.44
N PHE A 2 -40.21 -8.83 -10.03
CA PHE A 2 -38.74 -8.84 -9.90
C PHE A 2 -38.34 -8.33 -8.51
N GLY A 3 -37.58 -9.15 -7.79
CA GLY A 3 -37.08 -8.83 -6.45
C GLY A 3 -36.26 -7.55 -6.47
N VAL A 4 -36.61 -6.63 -5.59
CA VAL A 4 -35.93 -5.35 -5.41
C VAL A 4 -34.47 -5.62 -5.03
N VAL A 5 -33.54 -5.18 -5.86
CA VAL A 5 -32.10 -5.23 -5.55
C VAL A 5 -31.88 -4.32 -4.35
N LYS A 6 -31.70 -4.91 -3.16
CA LYS A 6 -31.26 -4.16 -1.98
C LYS A 6 -29.87 -3.62 -2.27
N ASN A 7 -29.76 -2.30 -2.34
CA ASN A 7 -28.51 -1.58 -2.47
C ASN A 7 -27.62 -1.94 -1.27
N ILE A 8 -26.66 -2.84 -1.47
CA ILE A 8 -25.70 -3.19 -0.43
C ILE A 8 -24.64 -2.10 -0.46
N TYR A 9 -24.71 -1.18 0.51
CA TYR A 9 -23.64 -0.22 0.74
C TYR A 9 -22.38 -1.03 1.04
N PHE A 10 -21.37 -0.95 0.15
CA PHE A 10 -20.03 -1.46 0.43
C PHE A 10 -19.42 -0.61 1.55
N GLN A 11 -19.80 -0.91 2.79
CA GLN A 11 -19.12 -0.38 3.95
C GLN A 11 -17.73 -1.02 3.92
N LYS A 12 -16.71 -0.22 3.63
CA LYS A 12 -15.31 -0.64 3.69
C LYS A 12 -15.08 -1.24 5.07
N VAL A 13 -14.99 -2.56 5.15
CA VAL A 13 -14.94 -3.27 6.42
C VAL A 13 -13.68 -2.79 7.16
N ASN A 14 -13.86 -2.06 8.25
CA ASN A 14 -12.79 -1.69 9.17
C ASN A 14 -12.65 -2.87 10.13
N LEU A 15 -11.85 -3.88 9.74
CA LEU A 15 -11.46 -4.97 10.64
C LEU A 15 -10.15 -4.57 11.31
N PRO A 16 -10.17 -4.07 12.56
CA PRO A 16 -8.95 -3.64 13.25
C PRO A 16 -7.93 -4.78 13.42
N GLU A 17 -8.38 -6.04 13.46
CA GLU A 17 -7.52 -7.23 13.58
C GLU A 17 -6.67 -7.53 12.35
N TYR A 18 -6.93 -6.91 11.20
CA TYR A 18 -6.20 -7.19 9.94
C TYR A 18 -5.78 -5.92 9.19
N ASP A 19 -5.55 -4.80 9.88
CA ASP A 19 -4.98 -3.61 9.21
C ASP A 19 -3.48 -3.81 8.95
N ILE A 20 -3.17 -4.40 7.80
CA ILE A 20 -1.79 -4.60 7.29
C ILE A 20 -1.01 -3.28 7.30
N LEU A 21 -1.66 -2.13 7.07
CA LEU A 21 -0.99 -0.83 7.05
C LEU A 21 -0.63 -0.33 8.46
N SER A 22 -1.33 -0.80 9.50
CA SER A 22 -1.00 -0.49 10.89
C SER A 22 0.34 -1.11 11.31
N SER A 23 0.74 -2.24 10.71
CA SER A 23 2.04 -2.88 10.93
C SER A 23 3.23 -2.07 10.39
N LEU A 24 2.97 -1.08 9.52
CA LEU A 24 3.99 -0.23 8.90
C LEU A 24 4.25 1.01 9.74
N THR A 25 5.53 1.41 9.81
CA THR A 25 5.87 2.74 10.33
C THR A 25 5.28 3.84 9.45
N GLU A 26 5.10 5.03 9.99
CA GLU A 26 4.54 6.16 9.24
C GLU A 26 5.32 6.44 7.94
N LYS A 27 6.66 6.40 8.00
CA LYS A 27 7.53 6.57 6.83
C LYS A 27 7.31 5.46 5.79
N GLN A 28 7.29 4.20 6.20
CA GLN A 28 7.02 3.07 5.31
C GLN A 28 5.67 3.19 4.62
N ARG A 29 4.63 3.51 5.41
CA ARG A 29 3.26 3.72 4.93
C ARG A 29 3.19 4.88 3.93
N LYS A 30 3.81 6.01 4.24
CA LYS A 30 3.86 7.19 3.35
C LYS A 30 4.52 6.86 2.01
N VAL A 31 5.67 6.18 2.04
CA VAL A 31 6.39 5.78 0.82
C VAL A 31 5.56 4.81 -0.02
N LEU A 32 4.98 3.78 0.61
CA LEU A 32 4.17 2.76 -0.07
C LEU A 32 2.89 3.35 -0.69
N ILE A 33 2.16 4.19 0.04
CA ILE A 33 0.97 4.88 -0.46
C ILE A 33 1.34 5.80 -1.64
N THR A 34 2.45 6.53 -1.52
CA THR A 34 2.90 7.41 -2.61
C THR A 34 3.28 6.59 -3.83
N ALA A 35 4.02 5.49 -3.66
CA ALA A 35 4.35 4.57 -4.74
C ALA A 35 3.10 4.06 -5.47
N LYS A 36 2.10 3.55 -4.73
CA LYS A 36 0.85 3.05 -5.34
C LYS A 36 0.08 4.16 -6.05
N LYS A 37 -0.06 5.34 -5.44
CA LYS A 37 -0.79 6.48 -6.03
C LYS A 37 -0.17 6.98 -7.34
N ASN A 38 1.13 6.78 -7.54
CA ASN A 38 1.84 7.22 -8.75
C ASN A 38 2.12 6.05 -9.73
N GLY A 39 1.50 4.89 -9.52
CA GLY A 39 1.61 3.75 -10.45
C GLY A 39 2.98 3.06 -10.44
N TYR A 40 3.68 3.07 -9.29
CA TYR A 40 4.94 2.33 -9.10
C TYR A 40 4.76 0.82 -9.33
N TYR A 41 3.60 0.30 -8.95
CA TYR A 41 3.23 -1.13 -9.06
C TYR A 41 2.36 -1.44 -10.29
N ASP A 42 2.14 -0.47 -11.17
CA ASP A 42 1.35 -0.67 -12.39
C ASP A 42 2.21 -1.34 -13.47
N ILE A 43 1.56 -1.96 -14.46
CA ILE A 43 2.21 -2.55 -15.64
C ILE A 43 1.57 -1.93 -16.90
N PRO A 44 2.31 -1.14 -17.70
CA PRO A 44 3.70 -0.71 -17.48
C PRO A 44 3.82 0.24 -16.28
N ARG A 45 5.01 0.26 -15.67
CA ARG A 45 5.30 1.09 -14.50
C ARG A 45 5.27 2.58 -14.87
N LYS A 46 4.53 3.38 -14.09
CA LYS A 46 4.28 4.80 -14.40
C LYS A 46 5.20 5.80 -13.68
N ILE A 47 5.96 5.33 -12.69
CA ILE A 47 6.92 6.16 -11.97
C ILE A 47 8.18 5.35 -11.59
N THR A 48 9.34 5.92 -11.81
CA THR A 48 10.62 5.34 -11.38
C THR A 48 10.88 5.59 -9.89
N THR A 49 11.83 4.87 -9.30
CA THR A 49 12.17 5.09 -7.89
C THR A 49 12.92 6.41 -7.67
N GLU A 50 13.54 6.94 -8.72
CA GLU A 50 14.20 8.26 -8.75
C GLU A 50 13.18 9.40 -8.72
N GLU A 51 12.13 9.32 -9.54
CA GLU A 51 11.06 10.31 -9.52
C GLU A 51 10.27 10.26 -8.20
N LEU A 52 10.06 9.04 -7.68
CA LEU A 52 9.41 8.85 -6.40
C LEU A 52 10.23 9.46 -5.24
N SER A 53 11.55 9.31 -5.25
CA SER A 53 12.43 9.86 -4.20
C SER A 53 12.42 11.39 -4.21
N LYS A 54 12.48 12.00 -5.40
CA LYS A 54 12.30 13.45 -5.58
C LYS A 54 10.95 13.93 -5.03
N LYS A 55 9.87 13.19 -5.29
CA LYS A 55 8.52 13.51 -4.81
C LYS A 55 8.40 13.43 -3.28
N LEU A 56 9.17 12.55 -2.65
CA LEU A 56 9.16 12.34 -1.20
C LEU A 56 10.16 13.24 -0.45
N GLY A 57 11.06 13.93 -1.16
CA GLY A 57 12.11 14.74 -0.56
C GLY A 57 13.17 13.92 0.20
N ILE A 58 13.40 12.68 -0.22
CA ILE A 58 14.38 11.76 0.39
C ILE A 58 15.28 11.14 -0.68
N SER A 59 16.39 10.52 -0.28
CA SER A 59 17.29 9.87 -1.23
C SER A 59 16.63 8.67 -1.94
N LYS A 60 17.13 8.34 -3.13
CA LYS A 60 16.73 7.12 -3.86
C LYS A 60 16.96 5.86 -3.01
N ALA A 61 18.11 5.77 -2.34
CA ALA A 61 18.45 4.65 -1.47
C ALA A 61 17.45 4.50 -0.32
N THR A 62 17.13 5.61 0.37
CA THR A 62 16.14 5.64 1.46
C THR A 62 14.74 5.27 0.97
N THR A 63 14.37 5.68 -0.25
CA THR A 63 13.08 5.30 -0.86
C THR A 63 13.00 3.79 -1.09
N VAL A 64 14.03 3.20 -1.72
CA VAL A 64 14.13 1.75 -1.95
C VAL A 64 14.10 0.98 -0.62
N GLU A 65 14.84 1.46 0.38
CA GLU A 65 14.89 0.84 1.70
C GLU A 65 13.52 0.84 2.37
N HIS A 66 12.81 1.97 2.36
CA HIS A 66 11.46 2.06 2.92
C HIS A 66 10.47 1.18 2.19
N LEU A 67 10.53 1.11 0.85
CA LEU A 67 9.69 0.19 0.06
C LEU A 67 9.94 -1.26 0.46
N ARG A 68 11.21 -1.71 0.44
CA ARG A 68 11.57 -3.09 0.81
C ARG A 68 11.14 -3.44 2.24
N LYS A 69 11.36 -2.53 3.21
CA LYS A 69 10.96 -2.75 4.60
C LYS A 69 9.43 -2.82 4.73
N ALA A 70 8.70 -1.98 4.00
CA ALA A 70 7.24 -2.00 3.99
C ALA A 70 6.71 -3.30 3.38
N GLU A 71 7.18 -3.68 2.20
CA GLU A 71 6.81 -4.90 1.49
C GLU A 71 7.13 -6.15 2.32
N LYS A 72 8.33 -6.22 2.93
CA LYS A 72 8.70 -7.33 3.82
C LYS A 72 7.71 -7.49 4.98
N ARG A 73 7.34 -6.38 5.64
CA ARG A 73 6.36 -6.41 6.74
C ARG A 73 4.99 -6.85 6.27
N MET A 74 4.53 -6.37 5.12
CA MET A 74 3.25 -6.79 4.54
C MET A 74 3.25 -8.29 4.25
N VAL A 75 4.31 -8.81 3.60
CA VAL A 75 4.45 -10.24 3.31
C VAL A 75 4.49 -11.06 4.60
N SER A 76 5.30 -10.66 5.58
CA SER A 76 5.35 -11.34 6.89
C SER A 76 4.01 -11.36 7.61
N PHE A 77 3.24 -10.27 7.54
CA PHE A 77 1.91 -10.20 8.14
C PHE A 77 0.92 -11.11 7.43
N ILE A 78 0.90 -11.12 6.09
CA ILE A 78 0.01 -11.97 5.29
C ILE A 78 0.32 -13.46 5.50
N LEU A 79 1.61 -13.80 5.64
CA LEU A 79 2.06 -15.18 5.83
C LEU A 79 2.08 -15.64 7.29
N ALA A 80 1.68 -14.80 8.25
CA ALA A 80 1.72 -15.16 9.68
C ALA A 80 0.76 -16.31 10.07
N GLY A 81 -0.14 -16.73 9.17
CA GLY A 81 -1.05 -17.86 9.35
C GLY A 81 -0.88 -19.01 8.34
N TYR A 82 0.21 -19.03 7.57
CA TYR A 82 0.63 -20.16 6.72
C TYR A 82 1.65 -21.03 7.45
#